data_AF-A0A660N7W0-F1
#
_entry.id   AF-A0A660N7W0-F1
#
_cell.length_a   1.000
_cell.length_b   1.000
_cell.length_c   1.000
_cell.angle_alpha   90.00
_cell.angle_beta   90.00
_cell.angle_gamma   90.00
#
_symmetry.space_group_name_H-M   'P 1'
#
loop_
_entity.id
_entity.type
_entity.pdbx_description
1 polymer ?
#
loop_
_entity_poly.entity_id
_entity_poly.type
_entity_poly.pdbx_seq_one_letter_code
_entity_poly.pdbx_strand_id
1 'polypeptide(L)' 'MKNCLVILPRQIFPIVSGYSNKNYNLLMALAKKYKVRVIIITTDDIIEEEKKFYIEQNINFTSVKL' A
#
# COMPACT_ATOMS: atom_id res chain seq x y z
N MET A 1 -6.90 -18.10 3.10
CA MET A 1 -6.20 -17.18 2.17
C MET A 1 -4.70 -17.22 2.44
N LYS A 2 -3.85 -17.20 1.40
CA LYS A 2 -2.39 -17.16 1.57
C LYS A 2 -1.95 -15.74 1.96
N ASN A 3 -0.85 -15.63 2.70
CA ASN A 3 -0.25 -14.35 3.06
C ASN A 3 0.53 -13.78 1.86
N CYS A 4 0.45 -12.46 1.66
CA CYS A 4 1.23 -11.74 0.65
C CYS A 4 1.88 -10.52 1.29
N LEU A 5 3.21 -10.42 1.19
CA LEU A 5 3.98 -9.26 1.64
C LEU A 5 4.33 -8.40 0.43
N VAL A 6 4.03 -7.11 0.50
CA VAL A 6 4.41 -6.12 -0.51
C VAL A 6 5.29 -5.07 0.16
N ILE A 7 6.44 -4.78 -0.44
CA ILE A 7 7.35 -3.75 0.04
C ILE A 7 7.36 -2.61 -0.98
N LEU A 8 7.06 -1.41 -0.53
CA LEU A 8 6.98 -0.21 -1.35
C LEU A 8 8.07 0.79 -0.90
N PRO A 9 8.93 1.28 -1.82
CA PRO A 9 9.99 2.22 -1.48
C PRO A 9 9.51 3.68 -1.33
N ARG A 10 8.21 3.93 -1.50
CA ARG A 10 7.55 5.23 -1.29
C ARG A 10 6.03 5.05 -1.28
N GLN A 11 5.33 6.06 -0.77
CA GLN A 11 3.87 6.20 -0.78
C GLN A 11 3.28 6.08 -2.20
N ILE A 12 2.04 5.59 -2.29
CA ILE A 12 1.32 5.47 -3.56
C ILE A 12 0.32 6.60 -3.78
N PHE A 13 0.06 7.43 -2.77
CA PHE A 13 -0.69 8.66 -2.92
C PHE A 13 0.22 9.89 -2.98
N PRO A 14 -0.19 10.95 -3.69
CA PRO A 14 -1.37 11.01 -4.56
C PRO A 14 -1.19 10.16 -5.83
N ILE A 15 -2.31 9.69 -6.42
CA ILE A 15 -2.28 8.79 -7.59
C ILE A 15 -2.04 9.59 -8.88
N VAL A 16 -0.83 10.13 -9.03
CA VAL A 16 -0.48 11.06 -10.13
C VAL A 16 0.56 10.50 -11.11
N SER A 17 1.24 9.41 -10.76
CA SER A 17 2.31 8.81 -11.55
C SER A 17 1.98 7.39 -12.02
N GLY A 18 2.76 6.88 -12.97
CA GLY A 18 2.67 5.48 -13.37
C GLY A 18 2.99 4.52 -12.21
N TYR A 19 3.90 4.89 -11.31
CA TYR A 19 4.23 4.11 -10.12
C TYR A 19 3.03 3.99 -9.17
N SER A 20 2.41 5.11 -8.83
CA SER A 20 1.26 5.14 -7.92
C SER A 20 0.08 4.38 -8.52
N ASN A 21 -0.23 4.62 -9.79
CA ASN A 21 -1.32 3.92 -10.50
C ASN A 21 -1.10 2.40 -10.54
N LYS A 22 0.11 1.95 -10.87
CA LYS A 22 0.43 0.52 -10.92
C LYS A 22 0.24 -0.13 -9.55
N ASN A 23 0.81 0.46 -8.50
CA ASN A 23 0.77 -0.14 -7.17
C ASN A 23 -0.62 -0.08 -6.55
N TYR A 24 -1.38 0.99 -6.78
CA TYR A 24 -2.79 1.08 -6.38
C TYR A 24 -3.61 -0.10 -6.94
N ASN A 25 -3.55 -0.31 -8.26
CA ASN A 25 -4.28 -1.39 -8.92
C ASN A 25 -3.77 -2.78 -8.52
N LEU A 26 -2.45 -2.93 -8.35
CA LEU A 26 -1.85 -4.18 -7.87
C LEU A 26 -2.40 -4.56 -6.48
N LEU A 27 -2.42 -3.60 -5.56
CA LEU A 27 -2.89 -3.83 -4.19
C LEU A 27 -4.37 -4.18 -4.15
N MET A 28 -5.21 -3.51 -4.94
CA MET A 28 -6.62 -3.90 -5.10
C MET A 28 -6.77 -5.34 -5.62
N ALA A 29 -5.97 -5.73 -6.62
CA ALA A 29 -6.04 -7.09 -7.17
C ALA A 29 -5.55 -8.15 -6.16
N LEU A 30 -4.50 -7.84 -5.39
CA LEU A 30 -3.96 -8.74 -4.37
C LEU A 30 -4.91 -8.90 -3.18
N ALA A 31 -5.52 -7.80 -2.71
CA ALA A 31 -6.44 -7.82 -1.57
C ALA A 31 -7.66 -8.74 -1.82
N LYS A 32 -8.08 -8.91 -3.08
CA LYS A 32 -9.16 -9.84 -3.45
C LYS A 32 -8.82 -11.32 -3.25
N LYS A 33 -7.54 -11.69 -3.21
CA LYS A 33 -7.08 -13.10 -3.18
C LYS A 33 -6.22 -13.47 -1.99
N TYR A 34 -5.55 -12.49 -1.38
CA TYR A 34 -4.51 -12.69 -0.37
C TYR A 34 -4.75 -11.86 0.88
N LYS A 35 -4.21 -12.33 2.00
CA LYS A 35 -4.07 -11.50 3.21
C LYS A 35 -2.84 -10.61 3.02
N VAL A 36 -3.06 -9.39 2.54
CA VAL A 36 -1.97 -8.49 2.14
C VAL A 36 -1.43 -7.73 3.36
N ARG A 37 -0.10 -7.71 3.47
CA ARG A 37 0.63 -6.78 4.33
C ARG A 37 1.54 -5.89 3.48
N VAL A 38 1.43 -4.58 3.66
CA VAL A 38 2.27 -3.58 2.97
C VAL A 38 3.27 -3.01 3.96
N ILE A 39 4.55 -3.00 3.58
CA ILE A 39 5.60 -2.26 4.29
C ILE A 39 6.04 -1.10 3.40
N ILE A 40 5.92 0.12 3.90
CA ILE A 40 6.23 1.34 3.16
C ILE A 40 7.51 1.91 3.75
N ILE A 41 8.59 1.90 2.98
CA ILE A 41 9.86 2.49 3.36
C ILE A 41 9.84 3.93 2.86
N THR A 42 9.79 4.90 3.77
CA THR A 42 9.54 6.32 3.41
C THR A 42 10.07 7.25 4.48
N THR A 43 10.62 8.40 4.09
CA THR A 43 10.96 9.49 5.04
C THR A 43 9.71 10.22 5.53
N ASP A 44 8.67 10.22 4.71
CA ASP A 44 7.44 10.99 4.93
C ASP A 44 6.39 10.19 5.71
N ASP A 45 5.56 10.88 6.47
CA ASP A 45 4.39 10.28 7.12
C ASP A 45 3.34 9.87 6.09
N ILE A 46 2.73 8.69 6.30
CA ILE A 46 1.64 8.22 5.45
C ILE A 46 0.46 9.17 5.62
N ILE A 47 0.00 9.74 4.51
CA ILE A 47 -1.14 10.65 4.52
C ILE A 47 -2.45 9.91 4.82
N GLU A 48 -3.45 10.62 5.36
CA GLU A 48 -4.73 10.04 5.77
C GLU A 48 -5.49 9.36 4.63
N GLU A 49 -5.41 9.90 3.41
CA GLU A 49 -6.03 9.30 2.22
C GLU A 49 -5.49 7.89 1.95
N GLU A 50 -4.17 7.72 2.03
CA GLU A 50 -3.52 6.43 1.80
C GLU A 50 -3.84 5.43 2.92
N LYS A 51 -3.91 5.88 4.19
CA LYS A 51 -4.35 5.03 5.31
C LYS A 51 -5.77 4.52 5.10
N LYS A 52 -6.69 5.40 4.70
CA LYS A 52 -8.09 5.04 4.42
C LYS A 52 -8.18 3.97 3.34
N PHE A 53 -7.44 4.15 2.25
CA PHE A 53 -7.34 3.13 1.20
C PHE A 53 -6.93 1.77 1.76
N TYR A 54 -5.86 1.69 2.55
CA TYR A 54 -5.42 0.40 3.12
C TYR A 54 -6.49 -0.23 4.01
N ILE A 55 -7.16 0.56 4.87
CA ILE A 55 -8.22 0.08 5.76
C ILE A 55 -9.42 -0.44 4.95
N GLU A 56 -9.90 0.33 3.98
CA GLU A 56 -11.04 -0.04 3.13
C GLU A 56 -10.78 -1.31 2.32
N GLN A 57 -9.53 -1.51 1.88
CA GLN A 57 -9.13 -2.73 1.17
C GLN A 57 -8.74 -3.89 2.10
N ASN A 58 -8.92 -3.75 3.41
CA ASN A 58 -8.51 -4.74 4.43
C ASN A 58 -7.04 -5.16 4.31
N ILE A 59 -6.18 -4.18 4.01
CA ILE A 59 -4.73 -4.32 3.88
C ILE A 59 -4.08 -3.88 5.20
N ASN A 60 -3.27 -4.74 5.80
CA ASN A 60 -2.44 -4.35 6.94
C ASN A 60 -1.24 -3.56 6.42
N PHE A 61 -0.93 -2.39 6.97
CA PHE A 61 0.21 -1.59 6.55
C PHE A 61 1.10 -1.19 7.71
N THR A 62 2.38 -1.00 7.44
CA THR A 62 3.36 -0.45 8.38
C THR A 62 4.30 0.46 7.60
N SER A 63 4.54 1.68 8.08
CA SER A 63 5.61 2.53 7.55
C SER A 63 6.90 2.33 8.35
N VAL A 64 8.03 2.35 7.65
CA VAL A 64 9.38 2.32 8.21
C VAL A 64 10.06 3.60 7.75
N LYS A 65 10.43 4.44 8.73
CA LYS A 65 11.18 5.68 8.46
C LYS A 65 12.66 5.36 8.30
N LEU A 66 13.26 5.87 7.22
CA LEU A 66 14.70 5.88 6.98
C LEU A 66 15.29 7.24 7.35
#